data_AF-A0A3C1KU92-F1
#
_entry.id   AF-A0A3C1KU92-F1
#
_cell.length_a   1.000
_cell.length_b   1.000
_cell.length_c   1.000
_cell.angle_alpha   90.00
_cell.angle_beta   90.00
_cell.angle_gamma   90.00
#
_symmetry.space_group_name_H-M   'P 1'
#
loop_
_entity.id
_entity.type
_entity.pdbx_description
1 polymer ?
#
loop_
_entity_poly.entity_id
_entity_poly.type
_entity_poly.pdbx_seq_one_letter_code
_entity_poly.pdbx_strand_id
1 'polypeptide(L)' 'TIEDPVEYMLPGVGQTQVNPKVDMTFARGLRAILRQDPDVVMVGEIRDLETAEIAVQASLT' A
#
# COMPACT_ATOMS: atom_id res chain seq x y z
N THR A 1 5.42 -2.36 0.60
CA THR A 1 4.72 -2.03 -0.66
C THR A 1 3.30 -2.60 -0.59
N ILE A 2 2.38 -2.08 -1.40
CA ILE A 2 1.06 -2.68 -1.64
C ILE A 2 0.91 -2.92 -3.14
N GLU A 3 0.70 -4.16 -3.57
CA GLU A 3 0.75 -4.57 -4.99
C GLU A 3 -0.41 -5.51 -5.36
N ASP A 4 -0.79 -5.55 -6.64
CA ASP A 4 -1.86 -6.42 -7.16
C ASP A 4 -1.53 -6.90 -8.60
N PRO A 5 -0.84 -8.05 -8.78
CA PRO A 5 -0.22 -8.90 -7.77
C PRO A 5 1.21 -8.44 -7.40
N VAL A 6 1.85 -9.13 -6.44
CA VAL A 6 3.31 -9.02 -6.24
C VAL A 6 4.00 -9.81 -7.36
N GLU A 7 4.79 -9.13 -8.18
CA GLU A 7 5.44 -9.74 -9.35
C GLU A 7 6.55 -10.73 -8.96
N TYR A 8 7.37 -10.35 -7.98
CA TYR A 8 8.42 -11.18 -7.39
C TYR A 8 8.83 -10.63 -6.02
N MET A 9 9.47 -11.50 -5.22
CA MET A 9 9.91 -11.16 -3.87
C MET A 9 11.22 -10.38 -3.89
N LEU A 10 11.23 -9.24 -3.21
CA LEU A 10 12.39 -8.39 -2.97
C LEU A 10 12.92 -8.63 -1.55
N PRO A 11 14.13 -9.22 -1.41
CA PRO A 11 14.74 -9.41 -0.09
C PRO A 11 14.89 -8.08 0.66
N GLY A 12 14.46 -8.05 1.92
CA GLY A 12 14.53 -6.87 2.78
C GLY A 12 13.37 -5.87 2.61
N VAL A 13 12.43 -6.12 1.70
CA VAL A 13 11.25 -5.26 1.51
C VAL A 13 9.99 -6.01 1.94
N GLY A 14 9.20 -5.42 2.84
CA GLY A 14 7.88 -5.93 3.16
C GLY A 14 6.90 -5.68 2.01
N GLN A 15 6.44 -6.74 1.34
CA GLN A 15 5.49 -6.66 0.22
C GLN A 15 4.14 -7.25 0.62
N THR A 16 3.08 -6.44 0.55
CA THR A 16 1.71 -6.84 0.85
C THR A 16 0.92 -6.93 -0.44
N GLN A 17 0.28 -8.07 -0.70
CA GLN A 17 -0.60 -8.22 -1.86
C GLN A 17 -2.04 -7.83 -1.53
N VAL A 18 -2.71 -7.17 -2.46
CA VAL A 18 -4.16 -6.96 -2.44
C VAL A 18 -4.87 -8.32 -2.42
N ASN A 19 -5.91 -8.43 -1.60
CA ASN A 19 -6.66 -9.67 -1.45
C ASN A 19 -8.17 -9.38 -1.32
N PRO A 20 -8.92 -9.51 -2.43
CA PRO A 20 -10.36 -9.29 -2.45
C PRO A 20 -11.14 -10.24 -1.53
N LYS A 21 -10.60 -11.44 -1.21
CA LYS A 21 -11.31 -12.42 -0.37
C LYS A 21 -11.47 -11.99 1.09
N VAL A 22 -10.67 -11.01 1.53
CA VAL A 22 -10.67 -10.47 2.90
C VAL A 22 -10.84 -8.96 2.90
N ASP A 23 -11.31 -8.38 1.79
CA ASP A 23 -11.42 -6.94 1.55
C ASP A 23 -10.12 -6.17 1.83
N MET A 24 -8.97 -6.75 1.48
CA MET A 24 -7.68 -6.06 1.52
C MET A 24 -7.48 -5.29 0.22
N THR A 25 -7.90 -4.02 0.21
CA THR A 25 -7.75 -3.09 -0.93
C THR A 25 -6.47 -2.25 -0.84
N PHE A 26 -6.14 -1.49 -1.89
CA PHE A 26 -5.03 -0.52 -1.85
C PHE A 26 -5.18 0.50 -0.72
N ALA A 27 -6.34 1.16 -0.62
CA ALA A 27 -6.62 2.10 0.46
C ALA A 27 -6.47 1.48 1.86
N ARG A 28 -7.00 0.26 2.07
CA ARG A 28 -6.89 -0.43 3.37
C ARG A 28 -5.45 -0.85 3.67
N GLY A 29 -4.74 -1.40 2.69
CA GLY A 29 -3.35 -1.81 2.80
C GLY A 29 -2.42 -0.62 3.08
N LEU A 30 -2.62 0.49 2.38
CA LEU A 30 -1.87 1.73 2.57
C LEU A 30 -2.06 2.28 3.99
N ARG A 31 -3.30 2.40 4.48
CA ARG A 31 -3.56 2.79 5.88
C ARG A 31 -2.89 1.85 6.88
N ALA A 32 -2.84 0.55 6.59
CA ALA A 32 -2.21 -0.42 7.47
C ALA A 32 -0.69 -0.24 7.53
N ILE A 33 -0.03 -0.04 6.39
CA ILE A 33 1.41 0.17 6.32
C ILE A 33 1.84 1.47 7.00
N LEU A 34 1.06 2.56 6.89
CA LEU A 34 1.39 3.81 7.58
C LEU A 34 1.43 3.68 9.12
N ARG A 35 0.81 2.65 9.70
CA ARG A 35 0.91 2.34 11.14
C ARG A 35 2.13 1.50 11.51
N GLN A 36 2.97 1.14 10.54
CA GLN A 36 4.21 0.39 10.75
C GLN A 36 5.43 1.30 10.87
N ASP A 37 5.23 2.62 10.98
CA ASP A 37 6.30 3.63 11.00
C ASP A 37 7.26 3.51 9.78
N PRO A 38 6.74 3.53 8.53
CA PRO A 38 7.56 3.30 7.35
C PRO A 38 8.30 4.58 6.91
N ASP A 39 9.57 4.44 6.51
CA ASP A 39 10.31 5.53 5.85
C ASP A 39 9.88 5.73 4.38
N VAL A 40 9.60 4.63 3.67
CA VAL A 40 9.26 4.63 2.25
C VAL A 40 8.09 3.68 2.00
N VAL A 41 7.08 4.16 1.28
CA VAL A 41 5.93 3.37 0.86
C VAL A 41 5.85 3.38 -0.67
N MET A 42 5.69 2.19 -1.26
CA MET A 42 5.32 2.03 -2.66
C MET A 42 3.90 1.45 -2.73
N VAL A 43 3.06 2.10 -3.54
CA VAL A 43 1.71 1.66 -3.88
C VAL A 43 1.74 1.32 -5.37
N GLY A 44 1.31 0.11 -5.74
CA GLY A 44 1.40 -0.37 -7.12
C GLY A 44 0.76 0.60 -8.11
N GLU A 45 -0.40 1.15 -7.74
CA GLU A 45 -1.06 2.22 -8.47
C GLU A 45 -2.14 2.91 -7.62
N ILE A 46 -2.59 4.09 -8.06
CA ILE A 46 -3.68 4.85 -7.44
C ILE A 46 -4.84 4.93 -8.43
N ARG A 47 -5.87 4.09 -8.22
CA ARG A 47 -7.03 3.97 -9.12
C ARG A 47 -8.24 4.80 -8.69
N ASP A 48 -8.30 5.19 -7.42
CA ASP A 48 -9.45 5.84 -6.81
C ASP A 48 -9.02 7.02 -5.91
N LEU A 49 -9.99 7.90 -5.64
CA LEU A 49 -9.77 9.10 -4.84
C LEU A 49 -9.38 8.76 -3.41
N GLU A 50 -9.96 7.71 -2.82
CA GLU A 50 -9.67 7.29 -1.45
C GLU A 50 -8.18 6.96 -1.27
N THR A 51 -7.64 6.13 -2.16
CA THR A 51 -6.21 5.77 -2.19
C THR A 51 -5.34 6.99 -2.43
N ALA A 52 -5.77 7.90 -3.32
CA ALA A 52 -5.04 9.13 -3.63
C ALA A 52 -4.95 10.06 -2.41
N GLU A 53 -6.07 10.28 -1.71
CA GLU A 53 -6.12 11.13 -0.52
C GLU A 53 -5.19 10.60 0.57
N ILE A 54 -5.20 9.29 0.83
CA ILE A 54 -4.30 8.69 1.82
C ILE A 54 -2.84 8.86 1.42
N ALA A 55 -2.51 8.65 0.14
CA ALA A 55 -1.14 8.80 -0.36
C ALA A 55 -0.63 10.25 -0.24
N VAL A 56 -1.47 11.24 -0.56
CA VAL A 56 -1.13 12.65 -0.40
C VAL A 56 -0.94 13.00 1.07
N GLN A 57 -1.82 12.54 1.96
CA GLN A 57 -1.64 12.77 3.40
C GLN A 57 -0.33 12.17 3.90
N ALA A 58 -0.02 10.93 3.50
CA ALA A 58 1.23 10.26 3.84
C ALA A 58 2.48 10.98 3.32
N SER A 59 2.38 11.78 2.26
CA SER A 59 3.52 12.56 1.75
C SER A 59 3.78 13.85 2.52
N LEU A 60 2.80 14.32 3.30
CA LEU A 60 2.87 15.57 4.07
C LEU A 60 3.27 15.34 5.53
N THR A 61 3.24 14.09 5.99
CA THR A 61 3.55 13.64 7.35
C THR A 61 4.81 12.79 7.35
#